data_AF-A0A7C3HCL0-F1
#
_entry.id   AF-A0A7C3HCL0-F1
#
_cell.length_a   1.000
_cell.length_b   1.000
_cell.length_c   1.000
_cell.angle_alpha   90.00
_cell.angle_beta   90.00
_cell.angle_gamma   90.00
#
_symmetry.space_group_name_H-M   'P 1'
#
loop_
_entity.id
_entity.type
_entity.pdbx_description
1 polymer ?
#
loop_
_entity_poly.entity_id
_entity_poly.type
_entity_poly.pdbx_seq_one_letter_code
_entity_poly.pdbx_strand_id
1 'polypeptide(L)'
;MSGPPEELVDHIVTHLSEEQPALIADLGDEEVVRRAAAGIARAHAHGFVQPESVTAYVTLMFLVAPDFDSHPAIARALRLHGTEAERLRLLFERTREEDWDQAAAQSKGWDSVLQKP
;
A
#
# COMPACT_ATOMS: atom_id res chain seq x y z
N MET A 1 18.41 -8.92 -4.79
CA MET A 1 16.99 -9.08 -5.16
C MET A 1 16.74 -8.12 -6.30
N SER A 2 16.25 -8.59 -7.44
CA SER A 2 15.79 -7.69 -8.51
C SER A 2 14.62 -6.87 -7.97
N GLY A 3 14.52 -5.59 -8.36
CA GLY A 3 13.41 -4.71 -7.96
C GLY A 3 12.05 -5.25 -8.43
N PRO A 4 10.95 -4.59 -8.05
CA PRO A 4 9.63 -4.95 -8.57
C PRO A 4 9.62 -4.85 -10.11
N PRO A 5 8.81 -5.67 -10.81
CA PRO A 5 8.70 -5.58 -12.28
C PRO A 5 8.27 -4.18 -12.71
N GLU A 6 8.94 -3.60 -13.70
CA GLU A 6 8.63 -2.26 -14.24
C GLU A 6 7.16 -2.17 -14.71
N GLU A 7 6.65 -3.22 -15.37
CA GLU A 7 5.25 -3.29 -15.82
C GLU A 7 4.24 -3.14 -14.69
N LEU A 8 4.54 -3.65 -13.48
CA LEU A 8 3.64 -3.54 -12.33
C LEU A 8 3.69 -2.13 -11.73
N VAL A 9 4.86 -1.49 -11.74
CA VAL A 9 4.99 -0.08 -11.34
C VAL A 9 4.15 0.79 -12.28
N ASP A 10 4.33 0.65 -13.59
CA ASP A 10 3.58 1.42 -14.59
C ASP A 10 2.07 1.19 -14.49
N HIS A 11 1.65 -0.05 -14.27
CA HIS A 11 0.25 -0.38 -14.03
C HIS A 11 -0.33 0.37 -12.82
N ILE A 12 0.39 0.40 -11.70
CA ILE A 12 -0.06 1.08 -10.48
C ILE A 12 -0.06 2.59 -10.65
N VAL A 13 0.96 3.17 -11.30
CA VAL A 13 1.01 4.61 -11.59
C VAL A 13 -0.16 5.01 -12.48
N THR A 14 -0.45 4.21 -13.51
CA THR A 14 -1.62 4.41 -14.39
C THR A 14 -2.91 4.34 -13.59
N HIS A 15 -3.09 3.30 -12.77
CA HIS A 15 -4.27 3.14 -11.93
C HIS A 15 -4.48 4.33 -10.98
N LEU A 16 -3.44 4.81 -10.30
CA LEU A 16 -3.53 5.97 -9.41
C LEU A 16 -3.89 7.24 -10.19
N SER A 17 -3.35 7.40 -11.40
CA SER A 17 -3.61 8.57 -12.25
C SER A 17 -5.04 8.59 -12.79
N GLU A 18 -5.59 7.42 -13.15
CA GLU A 18 -6.94 7.31 -13.73
C GLU A 18 -8.03 7.29 -12.64
N GLU A 19 -7.86 6.50 -11.59
CA GLU A 19 -8.90 6.23 -10.61
C GLU A 19 -8.84 7.17 -9.40
N GLN A 20 -7.65 7.60 -8.99
CA GLN A 20 -7.45 8.43 -7.79
C GLN A 20 -6.42 9.57 -7.98
N PRO A 21 -6.59 10.43 -9.00
CA PRO A 21 -5.60 11.46 -9.35
C PRO A 21 -5.29 12.42 -8.19
N ALA A 22 -6.26 12.66 -7.30
CA ALA A 22 -6.08 13.51 -6.13
C ALA A 22 -5.00 13.02 -5.15
N LEU A 23 -4.72 11.70 -5.10
CA LEU A 23 -3.69 11.15 -4.21
C LEU A 23 -2.26 11.45 -4.67
N ILE A 24 -2.09 11.81 -5.94
CA ILE A 24 -0.78 12.05 -6.55
C ILE A 24 -0.65 13.45 -7.16
N ALA A 25 -1.68 14.29 -7.06
CA ALA A 25 -1.75 15.59 -7.73
C ALA A 25 -0.59 16.54 -7.39
N ASP A 26 -0.07 16.46 -6.16
CA ASP A 26 1.03 17.30 -5.67
C ASP A 26 2.41 16.63 -5.81
N LEU A 27 2.48 15.46 -6.44
CA LEU A 27 3.71 14.68 -6.62
C LEU A 27 4.21 14.78 -8.06
N GLY A 28 5.54 14.83 -8.23
CA GLY A 28 6.14 14.62 -9.54
C GLY A 28 6.17 13.13 -9.91
N ASP A 29 6.17 12.82 -11.20
CA ASP A 29 6.12 11.44 -11.73
C ASP A 29 7.18 10.52 -11.10
N GLU A 30 8.42 10.99 -10.97
CA GLU A 30 9.52 10.23 -10.35
C GLU A 30 9.20 9.84 -8.89
N GLU A 31 8.50 10.71 -8.17
CA GLU A 31 8.11 10.45 -6.78
C GLU A 31 6.98 9.44 -6.71
N VAL A 32 6.01 9.50 -7.62
CA VAL A 32 4.92 8.52 -7.71
C VAL A 32 5.49 7.13 -8.02
N VAL A 33 6.40 7.04 -8.99
CA VAL A 33 7.11 5.80 -9.36
C VAL A 33 7.89 5.25 -8.16
N ARG A 34 8.64 6.10 -7.46
CA ARG A 34 9.44 5.70 -6.29
C ARG A 34 8.56 5.14 -5.17
N ARG A 35 7.44 5.81 -4.87
CA ARG A 35 6.46 5.38 -3.86
C ARG A 35 5.73 4.11 -4.25
N ALA A 36 5.34 3.97 -5.52
CA ALA A 36 4.73 2.75 -6.05
C ALA A 36 5.68 1.54 -5.92
N ALA A 37 6.95 1.70 -6.32
CA ALA A 37 7.95 0.64 -6.18
C ALA A 37 8.17 0.21 -4.71
N ALA A 38 8.24 1.19 -3.79
CA ALA A 38 8.33 0.90 -2.36
C ALA A 38 7.07 0.20 -1.82
N GLY A 39 5.89 0.59 -2.31
CA GLY A 39 4.63 -0.05 -1.98
C GLY A 39 4.55 -1.49 -2.45
N ILE A 40 4.99 -1.79 -3.67
CA ILE A 40 5.05 -3.16 -4.19
C ILE A 40 5.96 -4.03 -3.32
N ALA A 41 7.15 -3.55 -3.00
CA ALA A 41 8.08 -4.28 -2.14
C ALA A 41 7.46 -4.59 -0.76
N ARG A 42 6.68 -3.65 -0.21
CA ARG A 42 5.99 -3.83 1.07
C ARG A 42 4.80 -4.79 0.96
N ALA A 43 4.01 -4.72 -0.10
CA ALA A 43 2.93 -5.66 -0.37
C ALA A 43 3.46 -7.10 -0.50
N HIS A 44 4.56 -7.27 -1.23
CA HIS A 44 5.26 -8.55 -1.35
C HIS A 44 5.76 -9.08 0.01
N ALA A 45 6.22 -8.21 0.91
CA ALA A 45 6.62 -8.60 2.26
C ALA A 45 5.44 -9.14 3.12
N HIS A 46 4.21 -8.76 2.79
CA HIS A 46 2.98 -9.34 3.34
C HIS A 46 2.45 -10.52 2.52
N GLY A 47 3.18 -10.99 1.52
CA GLY A 47 2.79 -12.12 0.69
C GLY A 47 1.63 -11.83 -0.25
N PHE A 48 1.40 -10.57 -0.62
CA PHE A 48 0.58 -10.23 -1.79
C PHE A 48 1.49 -10.24 -3.02
N VAL A 49 1.16 -11.02 -4.04
CA VAL A 49 1.94 -11.09 -5.29
C VAL A 49 1.05 -11.00 -6.54
N GLN A 50 -0.28 -11.11 -6.39
CA GLN A 50 -1.20 -10.91 -7.50
C GLN A 50 -1.30 -9.40 -7.83
N PRO A 51 -1.25 -8.99 -9.11
CA PRO A 51 -1.31 -7.59 -9.51
C PRO A 51 -2.44 -6.81 -8.85
N GLU A 52 -3.67 -7.37 -8.82
CA GLU A 52 -4.84 -6.71 -8.25
C GLU A 52 -4.70 -6.48 -6.74
N SER A 53 -4.11 -7.45 -6.04
CA SER A 53 -3.94 -7.37 -4.59
C SER A 53 -2.81 -6.43 -4.20
N VAL A 54 -1.74 -6.41 -4.99
CA VAL A 54 -0.65 -5.44 -4.85
C VAL A 54 -1.16 -4.03 -5.14
N THR A 55 -1.90 -3.82 -6.24
CA THR A 55 -2.50 -2.51 -6.56
C THR A 55 -3.40 -2.03 -5.42
N ALA A 56 -4.31 -2.86 -4.91
CA ALA A 56 -5.17 -2.49 -3.79
C ALA A 56 -4.38 -2.11 -2.53
N TYR A 57 -3.34 -2.89 -2.19
CA TYR A 57 -2.47 -2.61 -1.04
C TYR A 57 -1.72 -1.28 -1.21
N VAL A 58 -1.15 -1.03 -2.40
CA VAL A 58 -0.43 0.21 -2.68
C VAL A 58 -1.37 1.41 -2.67
N THR A 59 -2.58 1.29 -3.23
CA THR A 59 -3.59 2.36 -3.15
C THR A 59 -3.91 2.71 -1.69
N LEU A 60 -4.00 1.73 -0.78
CA LEU A 60 -4.17 2.00 0.66
C LEU A 60 -2.98 2.76 1.27
N MET A 61 -1.75 2.53 0.78
CA MET A 61 -0.57 3.29 1.22
C MET A 61 -0.63 4.77 0.85
N PHE A 62 -1.21 5.10 -0.31
CA PHE A 62 -1.44 6.48 -0.72
C PHE A 62 -2.66 7.10 -0.05
N LEU A 63 -3.74 6.32 0.11
CA LEU A 63 -5.01 6.80 0.63
C LEU A 63 -5.01 7.03 2.14
N VAL A 64 -4.40 6.12 2.91
CA VAL A 64 -4.42 6.15 4.37
C VAL A 64 -3.09 6.65 4.91
N ALA A 65 -2.03 5.88 4.69
CA ALA A 65 -0.68 6.14 5.16
C ALA A 65 0.28 5.09 4.59
N PRO A 66 1.53 5.44 4.26
CA PRO A 66 2.49 4.48 3.71
C PRO A 66 2.91 3.37 4.69
N ASP A 67 2.66 3.58 5.98
CA ASP A 67 2.96 2.68 7.08
C ASP A 67 1.69 2.20 7.81
N PHE A 68 0.51 2.28 7.17
CA PHE A 68 -0.78 1.88 7.75
C PHE A 68 -0.77 0.46 8.33
N ASP A 69 -0.04 -0.45 7.68
CA ASP A 69 0.16 -1.85 8.06
C ASP A 69 0.97 -2.03 9.36
N SER A 70 1.53 -0.95 9.90
CA SER A 70 2.19 -0.94 11.22
C SER A 70 1.18 -0.80 12.36
N HIS A 71 -0.06 -0.37 12.08
CA HIS A 71 -1.10 -0.26 13.10
C HIS A 71 -1.46 -1.66 13.64
N PRO A 72 -1.55 -1.88 14.96
CA PRO A 72 -1.68 -3.23 15.53
C PRO A 72 -2.88 -4.04 15.01
N ALA A 73 -4.04 -3.41 14.83
CA ALA A 73 -5.24 -4.08 14.34
C ALA A 73 -5.11 -4.48 12.87
N ILE A 74 -4.59 -3.58 12.04
CA ILE A 74 -4.37 -3.78 10.59
C ILE A 74 -3.30 -4.86 10.40
N ALA A 75 -2.18 -4.78 11.11
CA ALA A 75 -1.12 -5.78 11.10
C ALA A 75 -1.63 -7.18 11.49
N ARG A 76 -2.56 -7.26 12.45
CA ARG A 76 -3.18 -8.53 12.85
C ARG A 76 -4.08 -9.09 11.75
N ALA A 77 -4.86 -8.25 11.08
CA ALA A 77 -5.72 -8.67 9.98
C ALA A 77 -4.92 -9.14 8.76
N LEU A 78 -3.81 -8.48 8.43
CA LEU A 78 -2.91 -8.87 7.33
C LEU A 78 -2.28 -10.25 7.52
N ARG A 79 -2.11 -10.71 8.77
CA ARG A 79 -1.57 -12.06 9.09
C ARG A 79 -2.59 -13.19 8.97
N LEU A 80 -3.86 -12.89 8.68
CA LEU A 80 -4.87 -13.91 8.48
C LEU A 80 -4.57 -14.75 7.23
N HIS A 81 -4.97 -16.02 7.27
CA HIS A 81 -4.79 -16.96 6.19
C HIS A 81 -5.96 -16.95 5.21
N GLY A 82 -5.66 -17.24 3.94
CA GLY A 82 -6.63 -17.25 2.85
C GLY A 82 -5.96 -16.87 1.54
N THR A 83 -6.74 -16.81 0.48
CA THR A 83 -6.33 -16.17 -0.78
C THR A 83 -6.04 -14.68 -0.57
N GLU A 84 -5.26 -14.07 -1.44
CA GLU A 84 -4.94 -12.64 -1.35
C GLU A 84 -6.20 -11.75 -1.32
N ALA A 85 -7.19 -12.09 -2.16
CA ALA A 85 -8.48 -11.40 -2.19
C ALA A 85 -9.26 -11.55 -0.88
N GLU A 86 -9.30 -12.74 -0.29
CA GLU A 86 -9.93 -12.95 1.02
C GLU A 86 -9.22 -12.18 2.12
N ARG A 87 -7.88 -12.12 2.08
CA ARG A 87 -7.09 -11.37 3.08
C ARG A 87 -7.35 -9.87 3.00
N LEU A 88 -7.46 -9.30 1.79
CA LEU A 88 -7.85 -7.91 1.60
C LEU A 88 -9.27 -7.65 2.10
N ARG A 89 -10.22 -8.54 1.83
CA ARG A 89 -11.57 -8.43 2.36
C ARG A 89 -11.59 -8.47 3.90
N LEU A 90 -10.86 -9.42 4.48
CA LEU A 90 -10.72 -9.58 5.92
C LEU A 90 -10.06 -8.37 6.58
N LEU A 91 -9.20 -7.64 5.87
CA LEU A 91 -8.62 -6.39 6.35
C LEU A 91 -9.71 -5.42 6.79
N PHE A 92 -10.73 -5.21 5.94
CA PHE A 92 -11.86 -4.33 6.24
C PHE A 92 -12.85 -4.96 7.23
N GLU A 93 -13.10 -6.26 7.16
CA GLU A 93 -14.04 -6.93 8.09
C GLU A 93 -13.51 -7.05 9.53
N ARG A 94 -12.19 -6.96 9.72
CA ARG A 94 -11.53 -7.18 11.02
C ARG A 94 -10.93 -5.93 11.64
N THR A 95 -11.09 -4.78 10.98
CA THR A 95 -10.68 -3.46 11.47
C THR A 95 -11.91 -2.57 11.61
N ARG A 96 -11.76 -1.48 12.37
CA ARG A 96 -12.76 -0.44 12.53
C ARG A 96 -12.29 0.83 11.85
N GLU A 97 -13.21 1.73 11.55
CA GLU A 97 -12.89 3.08 11.05
C GLU A 97 -11.85 3.77 11.94
N GLU A 98 -11.99 3.65 13.27
CA GLU A 98 -11.05 4.24 14.22
C GLU A 98 -9.61 3.68 14.09
N ASP A 99 -9.45 2.42 13.66
CA ASP A 99 -8.12 1.84 13.45
C ASP A 99 -7.42 2.50 12.25
N TRP A 100 -8.17 2.85 11.21
CA TRP A 100 -7.67 3.53 10.01
C TRP A 100 -7.35 4.99 10.27
N ASP A 101 -8.22 5.69 11.01
CA ASP A 101 -7.98 7.06 11.44
C ASP A 101 -6.73 7.16 12.31
N GLN A 102 -6.54 6.21 13.24
CA GLN A 102 -5.35 6.14 14.07
C GLN A 102 -4.10 5.83 13.25
N ALA A 103 -4.19 4.92 12.28
CA ALA A 103 -3.08 4.62 11.36
C ALA A 103 -2.65 5.86 10.56
N ALA A 104 -3.62 6.63 10.04
CA ALA A 104 -3.35 7.88 9.34
C ALA A 104 -2.73 8.93 10.27
N ALA A 105 -3.31 9.15 11.45
CA ALA A 105 -2.86 10.15 12.41
C ALA A 105 -1.46 9.87 13.00
N GLN A 106 -1.06 8.61 13.08
CA GLN A 106 0.23 8.18 13.64
C GLN A 106 1.31 7.93 12.57
N SER A 107 0.99 8.13 11.29
CA SER A 107 1.89 7.88 10.19
C SER A 107 3.19 8.69 10.31
N LYS A 108 4.32 8.03 10.03
CA LYS A 108 5.62 8.69 9.91
C LYS A 108 5.89 9.20 8.49
N GLY A 109 4.91 9.08 7.59
CA GLY A 109 4.99 9.52 6.21
C GLY A 109 5.93 8.69 5.34
N TRP A 110 6.00 9.07 4.07
CA TRP A 110 6.70 8.30 3.02
C TRP A 110 8.21 8.23 3.24
N ASP A 111 8.81 9.25 3.83
CA ASP A 111 10.25 9.26 4.15
C ASP A 111 10.65 8.07 5.03
N SER A 112 9.80 7.69 5.99
CA SER A 112 10.07 6.56 6.88
C SER A 112 10.09 5.20 6.17
N VAL A 113 9.35 5.07 5.06
CA VAL A 113 9.27 3.85 4.25
C VAL A 113 10.39 3.82 3.21
N LEU A 114 10.73 4.97 2.66
CA LEU A 114 11.74 5.14 1.60
C LEU A 114 13.17 5.14 2.12
N GLN A 115 13.39 5.43 3.41
CA GLN A 115 14.72 5.45 4.04
C GLN A 115 15.27 4.07 4.45
N LYS A 116 14.56 2.95 4.18
CA LYS A 116 15.10 1.63 4.53
C LYS A 116 16.27 1.26 3.61
N PRO A 117 17.46 0.97 4.17
CA PRO A 117 18.68 0.65 3.43
C PRO A 117 18.60 -0.70 2.69
#